data_AF-A0AAW1XYG7-F1
#
_entry.id   AF-A0AAW1XYG7-F1
#
_cell.length_a   1.000
_cell.length_b   1.000
_cell.length_c   1.000
_cell.angle_alpha   90.00
_cell.angle_beta   90.00
_cell.angle_gamma   90.00
#
_symmetry.space_group_name_H-M   'P 1'
#
loop_
_entity.id
_entity.type
_entity.pdbx_description
1 polymer ?
#
loop_
_entity_poly.entity_id
_entity_poly.type
_entity_poly.pdbx_seq_one_letter_code
_entity_poly.pdbx_strand_id
1 'polypeptide(L)'
;MGVDSGLGVCGYYSICTLKDDKRPTCECPTGYSLLDSNGPYGNCKPDFIQGCEEDELSPTKDIYEVQVLINTDWRTSDYMWFYPFTADGCNESCFSDCLCAVAIFRAETCWKKKLPLSNGRVDITLNSQAFIKVRKGNSTLQVPQLPCPHYKKRKNQTALIRVG
;
A
#
# COMPACT_ATOMS: atom_id res chain seq x y z
N MET A 1 22.51 -4.79 -13.87
CA MET A 1 21.79 -5.55 -12.83
C MET A 1 20.60 -4.70 -12.39
N GLY A 2 19.42 -5.01 -12.90
CA GLY A 2 18.18 -4.36 -12.47
C GLY A 2 17.66 -5.09 -11.24
N VAL A 3 17.36 -4.35 -10.18
CA VAL A 3 16.64 -4.90 -9.03
C VAL A 3 15.17 -5.00 -9.46
N ASP A 4 14.75 -6.19 -9.89
CA ASP A 4 13.35 -6.50 -10.23
C ASP A 4 12.51 -6.79 -8.97
N SER A 5 13.09 -6.62 -7.78
CA SER A 5 12.47 -6.86 -6.49
C SER A 5 12.95 -5.83 -5.48
N GLY A 6 12.14 -4.82 -5.23
CA GLY A 6 12.45 -3.74 -4.30
C GLY A 6 11.27 -2.80 -4.11
N LEU A 7 11.35 -1.99 -3.06
CA LEU A 7 10.34 -1.00 -2.68
C LEU A 7 9.97 -0.01 -3.79
N GLY A 8 10.87 0.18 -4.77
CA GLY A 8 10.81 1.29 -5.71
C GLY A 8 11.29 2.59 -5.06
N VAL A 9 11.23 3.68 -5.82
CA VAL A 9 11.69 5.01 -5.34
C VAL A 9 10.78 5.57 -4.24
N CYS A 10 9.50 5.19 -4.23
CA CYS A 10 8.47 5.81 -3.39
C CYS A 10 8.07 5.02 -2.13
N GLY A 11 8.80 3.97 -1.75
CA GLY A 11 8.45 3.19 -0.55
C GLY A 11 7.10 2.47 -0.65
N TYR A 12 6.64 1.93 0.48
CA TYR A 12 5.38 1.17 0.55
C TYR A 12 4.16 2.08 0.41
N TYR A 13 3.09 1.55 -0.19
CA TYR A 13 1.78 2.19 -0.35
C TYR A 13 1.78 3.54 -1.10
N SER A 14 2.92 3.99 -1.62
CA SER A 14 3.02 5.21 -2.43
C SER A 14 2.99 4.89 -3.92
N ILE A 15 2.65 5.90 -4.71
CA ILE A 15 2.58 5.87 -6.17
C ILE A 15 3.64 6.81 -6.72
N CYS A 16 4.51 6.26 -7.55
CA CYS A 16 5.50 7.02 -8.31
C CYS A 16 4.90 7.56 -9.60
N THR A 17 5.04 8.87 -9.82
CA THR A 17 4.78 9.54 -11.09
C THR A 17 6.06 10.19 -11.58
N LEU A 18 6.32 10.17 -12.89
CA LEU A 18 7.46 10.86 -13.48
C LEU A 18 7.00 12.21 -14.05
N LYS A 19 7.70 13.29 -13.65
CA LYS A 19 7.57 14.60 -14.28
C LYS A 19 8.22 14.62 -15.68
N ASP A 20 7.99 15.69 -16.42
CA ASP A 20 8.56 15.90 -17.76
C ASP A 20 10.10 15.83 -17.76
N ASP A 21 10.73 16.33 -16.69
CA ASP A 21 12.17 16.31 -16.45
C ASP A 21 12.69 14.94 -15.97
N LYS A 22 11.85 13.91 -16.00
CA LYS A 22 12.13 12.53 -15.54
C LYS A 22 12.43 12.41 -14.05
N ARG A 23 12.12 13.43 -13.25
CA ARG A 23 12.21 13.32 -11.79
C ARG A 23 10.98 12.62 -11.21
N PRO A 24 11.17 11.68 -10.27
CA PRO A 24 10.07 11.01 -9.60
C PRO A 24 9.40 11.93 -8.57
N THR A 25 8.08 11.86 -8.52
CA THR A 25 7.24 12.31 -7.40
C THR A 25 6.54 11.13 -6.78
N CYS A 26 6.38 11.17 -5.46
CA CYS A 26 5.75 10.13 -4.68
C CYS A 26 4.54 10.69 -3.96
N GLU A 27 3.39 10.06 -4.16
CA GLU A 27 2.12 10.50 -3.57
C GLU A 27 1.42 9.32 -2.91
N CYS A 28 0.70 9.59 -1.83
CA CYS A 28 -0.15 8.59 -1.18
C CYS A 28 -1.54 8.59 -1.85
N PRO A 29 -2.15 7.42 -2.08
CA PRO A 29 -3.53 7.35 -2.53
C PRO A 29 -4.50 7.88 -1.46
N THR A 30 -5.76 8.08 -1.84
CA THR A 30 -6.78 8.60 -0.90
C THR A 30 -6.98 7.62 0.26
N GLY A 31 -7.06 8.16 1.49
CA GLY A 31 -7.15 7.35 2.71
C GLY A 31 -5.80 6.79 3.18
N TYR A 32 -4.69 7.27 2.60
CA TYR A 32 -3.33 6.96 3.05
C TYR A 32 -2.55 8.24 3.30
N SER A 33 -1.75 8.25 4.36
CA SER A 33 -0.89 9.37 4.73
C SER A 33 0.58 8.97 4.78
N LEU A 34 1.47 9.94 4.57
CA LEU A 34 2.91 9.74 4.66
C LEU A 34 3.30 9.40 6.11
N LEU A 35 4.16 8.40 6.28
CA LEU A 35 4.61 7.94 7.61
C LEU A 35 5.52 8.97 8.30
N ASP A 36 6.41 9.60 7.54
CA ASP A 36 7.28 10.69 8.00
C ASP A 36 7.07 11.91 7.10
N SER A 37 6.47 12.97 7.63
CA SER A 37 6.20 14.20 6.90
C SER A 37 7.46 14.91 6.38
N ASN A 38 8.64 14.60 6.93
CA ASN A 38 9.92 15.15 6.48
C ASN A 38 10.55 14.36 5.33
N GLY A 39 10.02 13.18 5.00
CA GLY A 39 10.54 12.29 3.97
C GLY A 39 9.59 12.15 2.78
N PRO A 40 9.61 13.04 1.77
CA PRO A 40 8.66 13.05 0.65
C PRO A 40 8.73 11.80 -0.26
N TYR A 41 9.77 10.98 -0.11
CA TYR A 41 9.95 9.69 -0.80
C TYR A 41 9.69 8.49 0.14
N GLY A 42 9.03 8.74 1.27
CA GLY A 42 8.80 7.79 2.33
C GLY A 42 7.58 6.90 2.11
N ASN A 43 7.41 5.94 3.02
CA ASN A 43 6.28 5.02 3.00
C ASN A 43 4.98 5.77 3.33
N CYS A 44 3.89 5.39 2.68
CA CYS A 44 2.54 5.71 3.11
C CYS A 44 2.02 4.65 4.09
N LYS A 45 1.02 5.00 4.88
CA LYS A 45 0.24 4.10 5.74
C LYS A 45 -1.25 4.33 5.48
N PRO A 46 -2.12 3.31 5.60
CA PRO A 46 -3.55 3.55 5.61
C PRO A 46 -3.92 4.40 6.84
N ASP A 47 -4.91 5.27 6.67
CA ASP A 47 -5.47 6.08 7.75
C ASP A 47 -6.66 5.40 8.44
N PHE A 48 -6.88 4.13 8.11
CA PHE A 48 -7.90 3.26 8.68
C PHE A 48 -7.31 1.87 8.94
N ILE A 49 -7.94 1.12 9.85
CA ILE A 49 -7.58 -0.28 10.07
C ILE A 49 -8.02 -1.10 8.86
N GLN A 50 -7.08 -1.82 8.26
CA GLN A 50 -7.33 -2.78 7.18
C GLN A 50 -7.51 -4.18 7.79
N GLY A 51 -8.66 -4.83 7.56
CA GLY A 51 -8.92 -6.19 8.03
C GLY A 51 -10.39 -6.46 8.35
N CYS A 52 -10.71 -7.71 8.68
CA CYS A 52 -12.11 -8.18 8.78
C CYS A 52 -12.75 -7.84 10.12
N GLU A 53 -11.97 -7.84 11.21
CA GLU A 53 -12.51 -7.66 12.57
C GLU A 53 -13.24 -6.32 12.70
N GLU A 54 -12.71 -5.29 12.05
CA GLU A 54 -13.26 -3.94 12.06
C GLU A 54 -14.50 -3.78 11.16
N ASP A 55 -14.65 -4.67 10.17
CA ASP A 55 -15.83 -4.72 9.29
C ASP A 55 -17.03 -5.28 10.05
N GLU A 56 -16.82 -6.30 10.91
CA GLU A 56 -17.87 -6.91 11.73
C GLU A 56 -18.43 -5.96 12.79
N LEU A 57 -17.63 -5.01 13.26
CA LEU A 57 -18.05 -3.98 14.22
C LEU A 57 -18.90 -2.88 13.59
N SER A 58 -18.97 -2.82 12.26
CA SER A 58 -19.68 -1.75 11.56
C SER A 58 -21.16 -2.12 11.34
N PRO A 59 -22.12 -1.28 11.74
CA PRO A 59 -23.56 -1.60 11.66
C PRO A 59 -24.12 -1.57 10.23
N THR A 60 -23.32 -1.14 9.25
CA THR A 60 -23.73 -1.04 7.84
C THR A 60 -22.78 -1.85 6.98
N LYS A 61 -23.31 -2.45 5.91
CA LYS A 61 -22.52 -3.23 4.94
C LYS A 61 -21.79 -2.34 3.91
N ASP A 62 -22.12 -1.05 3.87
CA ASP A 62 -21.54 -0.08 2.92
C ASP A 62 -20.50 0.81 3.61
N ILE A 63 -19.44 0.17 4.11
CA ILE A 63 -18.38 0.84 4.89
C ILE A 63 -17.16 1.20 4.05
N TYR A 64 -17.18 0.89 2.75
CA TYR A 64 -16.08 1.14 1.84
C TYR A 64 -16.52 1.93 0.62
N GLU A 65 -15.63 2.80 0.14
CA GLU A 65 -15.66 3.44 -1.16
C GLU A 65 -14.48 2.94 -2.03
N VAL A 66 -14.63 3.08 -3.34
CA VAL A 66 -13.62 2.67 -4.32
C VAL A 66 -12.92 3.91 -4.84
N GLN A 67 -11.61 4.01 -4.67
CA GLN A 67 -10.81 4.92 -5.48
C GLN A 67 -10.34 4.19 -6.74
N VAL A 68 -10.64 4.77 -7.90
CA VAL A 68 -10.18 4.25 -9.20
C VAL A 68 -9.01 5.09 -9.70
N LEU A 69 -7.87 4.45 -9.96
CA LEU A 69 -6.71 5.08 -10.58
C LEU A 69 -6.41 4.45 -11.94
N ILE A 70 -6.36 5.28 -12.99
CA ILE A 70 -6.05 4.83 -14.34
C ILE A 70 -4.54 4.74 -14.53
N ASN A 71 -4.09 3.78 -15.35
CA ASN A 71 -2.69 3.56 -15.69
C ASN A 71 -1.78 3.37 -14.47
N THR A 72 -2.34 2.88 -13.35
CA THR A 72 -1.60 2.68 -12.10
C THR A 72 -1.49 1.18 -11.81
N ASP A 73 -0.33 0.73 -11.33
CA ASP A 73 -0.07 -0.67 -10.95
C ASP A 73 1.02 -0.73 -9.87
N TRP A 74 0.87 -1.68 -8.93
CA TRP A 74 1.91 -2.11 -7.99
C TRP A 74 2.52 -3.41 -8.51
N ARG A 75 3.50 -3.29 -9.41
CA ARG A 75 4.02 -4.45 -10.16
C ARG A 75 4.66 -5.47 -9.23
N THR A 76 4.65 -6.75 -9.65
CA THR A 76 5.30 -7.89 -8.98
C THR A 76 4.79 -8.24 -7.58
N SER A 77 3.71 -7.59 -7.12
CA SER A 77 3.14 -7.73 -5.78
C SER A 77 1.75 -8.37 -5.83
N ASP A 78 1.57 -9.43 -6.61
CA ASP A 78 0.29 -10.13 -6.77
C ASP A 78 0.24 -11.41 -5.92
N TYR A 79 -0.88 -11.71 -5.26
CA TYR A 79 -1.08 -13.02 -4.61
C TYR A 79 -2.08 -13.92 -5.34
N MET A 80 -2.89 -13.36 -6.22
CA MET A 80 -3.92 -14.07 -6.97
C MET A 80 -4.25 -13.31 -8.25
N TRP A 81 -4.64 -14.04 -9.30
CA TRP A 81 -5.16 -13.44 -10.53
C TRP A 81 -6.29 -14.29 -11.12
N PHE A 82 -7.16 -13.64 -11.92
CA PHE A 82 -8.31 -14.24 -12.57
C PHE A 82 -8.37 -13.82 -14.04
N TYR A 83 -8.71 -14.77 -14.91
CA TYR A 83 -8.95 -14.54 -16.35
C TYR A 83 -9.92 -15.61 -16.89
N PRO A 84 -10.84 -15.25 -17.80
CA PRO A 84 -11.19 -13.88 -18.17
C PRO A 84 -11.99 -13.21 -17.05
N PHE A 85 -11.91 -11.89 -16.94
CA PHE A 85 -12.65 -11.11 -15.94
C PHE A 85 -13.11 -9.76 -16.52
N THR A 86 -14.11 -9.14 -15.91
CA THR A 86 -14.52 -7.76 -16.20
C THR A 86 -13.91 -6.80 -15.18
N ALA A 87 -13.85 -5.51 -15.52
CA ALA A 87 -13.43 -4.46 -14.59
C ALA A 87 -14.28 -4.44 -13.31
N ASP A 88 -15.61 -4.45 -13.47
CA ASP A 88 -16.56 -4.44 -12.36
C ASP A 88 -16.43 -5.71 -11.51
N GLY A 89 -16.32 -6.87 -12.14
CA GLY A 89 -16.09 -8.13 -11.42
C GLY A 89 -14.79 -8.09 -10.63
N CYS A 90 -13.72 -7.49 -11.17
CA CYS A 90 -12.43 -7.36 -10.49
C CYS A 90 -12.55 -6.53 -9.21
N ASN A 91 -13.27 -5.42 -9.31
CA ASN A 91 -13.58 -4.57 -8.17
C ASN A 91 -14.38 -5.34 -7.09
N GLU A 92 -15.50 -5.95 -7.47
CA GLU A 92 -16.37 -6.71 -6.56
C GLU A 92 -15.65 -7.89 -5.88
N SER A 93 -14.82 -8.62 -6.64
CA SER A 93 -14.02 -9.73 -6.12
C SER A 93 -13.03 -9.26 -5.06
N CYS A 94 -12.44 -8.07 -5.21
CA CYS A 94 -11.59 -7.48 -4.19
C CYS A 94 -12.39 -7.02 -2.97
N PHE A 95 -13.52 -6.35 -3.18
CA PHE A 95 -14.34 -5.83 -2.09
C PHE A 95 -14.87 -6.93 -1.17
N SER A 96 -15.20 -8.09 -1.76
CA SER A 96 -15.67 -9.30 -1.07
C SER A 96 -14.55 -10.08 -0.37
N ASP A 97 -13.29 -9.80 -0.69
CA ASP A 97 -12.12 -10.44 -0.10
C ASP A 97 -11.55 -9.53 0.99
N CYS A 98 -11.68 -9.96 2.24
CA CYS A 98 -11.25 -9.18 3.38
C CYS A 98 -9.77 -8.76 3.30
N LEU A 99 -8.90 -9.59 2.73
CA LEU A 99 -7.46 -9.31 2.66
C LEU A 99 -7.09 -8.45 1.44
N CYS A 100 -8.04 -8.21 0.54
CA CYS A 100 -7.82 -7.43 -0.66
C CYS A 100 -8.06 -5.93 -0.40
N ALA A 101 -6.97 -5.16 -0.43
CA ALA A 101 -7.06 -3.69 -0.42
C ALA A 101 -6.98 -3.10 -1.83
N VAL A 102 -6.30 -3.77 -2.76
CA VAL A 102 -6.11 -3.28 -4.13
C VAL A 102 -6.24 -4.41 -5.13
N ALA A 103 -6.98 -4.15 -6.21
CA ALA A 103 -7.02 -5.00 -7.39
C ALA A 103 -6.74 -4.19 -8.65
N ILE A 104 -6.07 -4.79 -9.62
CA ILE A 104 -5.75 -4.19 -10.91
C ILE A 104 -6.48 -4.95 -12.00
N PHE A 105 -7.14 -4.23 -12.90
CA PHE A 105 -7.71 -4.77 -14.12
C PHE A 105 -6.94 -4.26 -15.34
N ARG A 106 -6.55 -5.17 -16.23
CA ARG A 106 -5.86 -4.88 -17.49
C ARG A 106 -5.95 -6.12 -18.39
N ALA A 107 -6.23 -5.92 -19.68
CA ALA A 107 -6.28 -7.00 -20.66
C ALA A 107 -7.11 -8.22 -20.19
N GLU A 108 -8.35 -7.97 -19.77
CA GLU A 108 -9.32 -8.98 -19.30
C GLU A 108 -8.86 -9.83 -18.11
N THR A 109 -7.78 -9.40 -17.44
CA THR A 109 -7.21 -10.08 -16.29
C THR A 109 -7.36 -9.20 -15.07
N CYS A 110 -7.75 -9.81 -13.95
CA CYS A 110 -7.79 -9.18 -12.64
C CYS A 110 -6.61 -9.69 -11.81
N TRP A 111 -5.87 -8.80 -11.16
CA TRP A 111 -4.80 -9.15 -10.23
C TRP A 111 -5.06 -8.54 -8.86
N LYS A 112 -5.10 -9.38 -7.83
CA LYS A 112 -5.22 -8.94 -6.43
C LYS A 112 -3.84 -8.78 -5.80
N LYS A 113 -3.62 -7.63 -5.17
CA LYS A 113 -2.30 -7.22 -4.69
C LYS A 113 -2.02 -7.68 -3.27
N LYS A 114 -0.82 -8.23 -3.08
CA LYS A 114 -0.26 -8.61 -1.79
C LYS A 114 0.11 -7.35 -1.01
N LEU A 115 -0.22 -7.36 0.27
CA LEU A 115 0.16 -6.33 1.22
C LEU A 115 1.47 -6.68 1.94
N PRO A 116 2.31 -5.68 2.30
CA PRO A 116 2.17 -4.26 1.96
C PRO A 116 2.46 -3.98 0.47
N LEU A 117 1.77 -2.98 -0.10
CA LEU A 117 1.91 -2.61 -1.50
C LEU A 117 3.29 -2.01 -1.78
N SER A 118 4.01 -2.51 -2.79
CA SER A 118 5.34 -2.01 -3.17
C SER A 118 5.41 -1.72 -4.67
N ASN A 119 6.34 -0.83 -5.06
CA ASN A 119 6.57 -0.50 -6.47
C ASN A 119 5.32 0.04 -7.21
N GLY A 120 4.56 0.91 -6.52
CA GLY A 120 3.42 1.61 -7.10
C GLY A 120 3.89 2.64 -8.10
N ARG A 121 3.30 2.64 -9.31
CA ARG A 121 3.63 3.62 -10.34
C ARG A 121 2.50 3.90 -11.29
N VAL A 122 2.52 5.10 -11.85
CA VAL A 122 1.75 5.46 -13.04
C VAL A 122 2.57 5.11 -14.28
N ASP A 123 2.00 4.31 -15.18
CA ASP A 123 2.55 3.94 -16.48
C ASP A 123 1.45 3.90 -17.54
N ILE A 124 1.44 4.92 -18.40
CA ILE A 124 0.44 5.14 -19.43
C ILE A 124 0.37 4.01 -20.47
N THR A 125 1.41 3.19 -20.61
CA THR A 125 1.41 2.10 -21.58
C THR A 125 0.66 0.87 -21.07
N LEU A 126 0.26 0.85 -19.79
CA LEU A 126 -0.42 -0.30 -19.19
C LEU A 126 -1.89 -0.40 -19.55
N ASN A 127 -2.57 0.73 -19.81
CA ASN A 127 -4.03 0.78 -19.97
C ASN A 127 -4.75 -0.02 -18.85
N SER A 128 -4.33 0.21 -17.60
CA SER A 128 -4.84 -0.48 -16.42
C SER A 128 -5.83 0.38 -15.63
N GLN A 129 -6.68 -0.28 -14.85
CA GLN A 129 -7.52 0.33 -13.83
C GLN A 129 -7.16 -0.29 -12.48
N ALA A 130 -6.71 0.54 -11.54
CA ALA A 130 -6.49 0.12 -10.16
C ALA A 130 -7.71 0.49 -9.31
N PHE A 131 -8.26 -0.47 -8.60
CA PHE A 131 -9.33 -0.31 -7.62
C PHE A 131 -8.72 -0.37 -6.24
N ILE A 132 -8.81 0.72 -5.48
CA ILE A 132 -8.31 0.83 -4.11
C ILE A 132 -9.51 0.90 -3.17
N LYS A 133 -9.58 -0.03 -2.23
CA LYS A 133 -10.60 -0.09 -1.17
C LYS A 133 -10.25 0.94 -0.09
N VAL A 134 -11.13 1.91 0.12
CA VAL A 134 -10.96 3.01 1.09
C VAL A 134 -12.15 3.00 2.04
N ARG A 135 -11.92 3.13 3.36
CA ARG A 135 -13.03 3.10 4.34
C ARG A 135 -13.78 4.43 4.36
N LYS A 136 -15.12 4.37 4.40
CA LYS A 136 -16.01 5.52 4.56
C LYS A 136 -16.01 6.00 6.02
N GLY A 137 -15.87 7.31 6.22
CA GLY A 137 -16.03 8.00 7.51
C GLY A 137 -14.75 8.10 8.36
N ASN A 138 -14.74 9.05 9.31
CA ASN A 138 -13.68 9.30 10.29
C ASN A 138 -13.61 8.24 11.40
N SER A 139 -13.92 6.97 11.10
CA SER A 139 -13.72 5.87 12.04
C SER A 139 -12.26 5.44 12.05
N THR A 140 -11.35 6.40 12.21
CA THR A 140 -10.15 6.17 13.00
C THR A 140 -10.63 5.88 14.42
N LEU A 141 -10.90 4.62 14.76
CA LEU A 141 -10.61 4.23 16.13
C LEU A 141 -9.14 4.58 16.31
N GLN A 142 -8.87 5.54 17.19
CA GLN A 142 -7.52 5.92 17.55
C GLN A 142 -6.81 4.63 17.96
N VAL A 143 -5.96 4.10 17.09
CA VAL A 143 -4.93 3.16 17.52
C VAL A 143 -4.19 3.93 18.62
N PRO A 144 -4.20 3.46 19.89
CA PRO A 144 -3.40 4.09 20.92
C PRO A 144 -2.00 4.17 20.35
N GLN A 145 -1.45 5.38 20.23
CA GLN A 145 -0.08 5.57 19.74
C GLN A 145 0.84 4.84 20.72
N LEU A 146 1.13 3.57 20.45
CA LEU A 146 2.18 2.85 21.12
C LEU A 146 3.47 3.41 20.53
N PRO A 147 4.28 4.14 21.30
CA PRO A 147 5.53 4.68 20.79
C PRO A 147 6.38 3.51 20.31
N CYS A 148 6.76 3.54 19.03
CA CYS A 148 7.71 2.57 18.48
C CYS A 148 8.98 2.62 19.37
N PRO A 149 9.46 1.49 19.91
CA PRO A 149 10.64 1.51 20.75
C PRO A 149 11.84 1.99 19.92
N HIS A 150 12.32 3.20 20.25
CA HIS A 150 13.56 3.74 19.73
C HIS A 150 14.68 2.70 19.87
N TYR A 151 15.26 2.28 18.75
CA TYR A 151 16.42 1.40 18.72
C TYR A 151 17.61 2.12 19.38
N LYS A 152 17.86 1.85 20.67
CA LYS A 152 19.01 2.40 21.39
C LYS A 152 20.29 1.79 20.82
N LYS A 153 21.09 2.61 20.13
CA LYS A 153 22.45 2.30 19.68
C LYS A 153 23.27 1.79 20.87
N ARG A 154 23.71 0.54 20.82
CA ARG A 154 24.54 -0.10 21.87
C ARG A 154 25.92 0.58 21.87
N LYS A 155 26.26 1.27 22.97
CA LYS A 155 27.59 1.86 23.17
C LYS A 155 28.55 0.74 23.61
N ASN A 156 29.60 0.48 22.82
CA ASN A 156 30.64 -0.50 23.17
C ASN A 156 31.33 -0.06 24.47
N GLN A 157 31.25 -0.89 25.51
CA GLN A 157 32.11 -0.79 26.69
C GLN A 157 33.14 -1.91 26.63
N THR A 158 34.39 -1.51 26.47
CA THR A 158 35.59 -2.35 26.49
C THR A 158 35.74 -2.95 27.89
N ALA A 159 35.63 -4.28 28.01
CA ALA A 159 35.87 -4.99 29.26
C ALA A 159 37.38 -5.31 29.40
N LEU A 160 38.03 -4.74 30.42
CA LEU A 160 39.37 -5.15 30.85
C LEU A 160 39.25 -6.45 31.64
N ILE A 161 39.89 -7.52 31.16
CA ILE A 161 39.98 -8.81 31.85
C ILE A 161 41.12 -8.72 32.88
N ARG A 162 40.80 -8.93 34.16
CA ARG A 162 41.78 -9.11 35.24
C ARG A 162 42.00 -10.61 35.40
N VAL A 163 43.16 -11.12 34.99
CA VAL A 163 43.57 -12.51 35.21
C VAL A 163 44.25 -12.59 36.58
N GLY A 164 43.76 -13.51 37.42
CA GLY A 164 44.46 -14.00 38.60
C GLY A 164 45.19 -15.30 38.28
#